data_AF-A0A355AJD1-F1
#
_entry.id   AF-A0A355AJD1-F1
#
_cell.length_a   1.000
_cell.length_b   1.000
_cell.length_c   1.000
_cell.angle_alpha   90.00
_cell.angle_beta   90.00
_cell.angle_gamma   90.00
#
_symmetry.space_group_name_H-M   'P 1'
#
loop_
_entity.id
_entity.type
_entity.pdbx_description
1 polymer ?
#
loop_
_entity_poly.entity_id
_entity_poly.type
_entity_poly.pdbx_seq_one_letter_code
_entity_poly.pdbx_strand_id
1 'polypeptide(L)'
;DLKRLGMLDDTLVVWGGEFGRTVYSQGALGSPSAGRDHHGRCFSSWIAGGGIKAGYEYGQTDEFAYNIVENPVHIRDLNATILHQLGIDHERFTFKFRGLSQRLTGVEEAHVVNDILS
;
A
#
# COMPACT_ATOMS: atom_id res chain seq x y z
N ASP A 1 -0.79 21.99 -9.46
CA ASP A 1 -1.26 20.61 -9.32
C ASP A 1 -0.94 19.83 -10.58
N LEU A 2 -0.55 18.55 -10.45
CA LEU A 2 -0.14 17.68 -11.57
C LEU A 2 -1.21 17.56 -12.64
N LYS A 3 -2.49 17.49 -12.25
CA LYS A 3 -3.62 17.41 -13.18
C LYS A 3 -3.72 18.65 -14.04
N ARG A 4 -3.58 19.84 -13.43
CA ARG A 4 -3.62 21.13 -14.16
C ARG A 4 -2.50 21.26 -15.20
N LEU A 5 -1.36 20.60 -14.95
CA LEU A 5 -0.22 20.61 -15.86
C LEU A 5 -0.27 19.49 -16.91
N GLY A 6 -1.31 18.65 -16.91
CA GLY A 6 -1.41 17.50 -17.81
C GLY A 6 -0.39 16.40 -17.51
N MET A 7 0.18 16.36 -16.30
CA MET A 7 1.24 15.42 -15.92
C MET A 7 0.74 14.22 -15.12
N LEU A 8 -0.50 14.25 -14.64
CA LEU A 8 -1.02 13.21 -13.74
C LEU A 8 -1.13 11.85 -14.45
N ASP A 9 -1.44 11.84 -15.74
CA ASP A 9 -1.60 10.60 -16.50
C ASP A 9 -0.28 9.82 -16.62
N ASP A 10 0.86 10.52 -16.60
CA ASP A 10 2.21 9.95 -16.66
C ASP A 10 2.92 9.95 -15.29
N THR A 11 2.23 10.34 -14.21
CA THR A 11 2.81 10.40 -12.86
C THR A 11 2.02 9.53 -11.90
N LEU A 12 2.67 8.51 -11.36
CA LEU A 12 2.11 7.73 -10.26
C LEU A 12 2.37 8.43 -8.93
N VAL A 13 1.31 8.84 -8.24
CA VAL A 13 1.37 9.40 -6.89
C VAL A 13 0.97 8.33 -5.90
N VAL A 14 1.87 8.01 -4.97
CA VAL A 14 1.65 7.04 -3.89
C VAL A 14 1.71 7.76 -2.56
N TRP A 15 0.70 7.58 -1.72
CA TRP A 15 0.68 8.13 -0.37
C TRP A 15 0.08 7.14 0.62
N GLY A 16 0.76 6.95 1.74
CA GLY A 16 0.32 6.02 2.76
C GLY A 16 1.30 5.96 3.91
N GLY A 17 0.95 5.12 4.89
CA GLY A 17 1.83 4.76 5.99
C GLY A 17 2.44 3.38 5.81
N GLU A 18 3.22 2.96 6.81
CA GLU A 18 3.82 1.62 6.89
C GLU A 18 2.91 0.63 7.63
N PHE A 19 2.08 1.12 8.54
CA PHE A 19 1.20 0.32 9.38
C PHE A 19 0.01 1.17 9.87
N GLY A 20 -1.03 0.48 10.34
CA GLY A 20 -2.20 1.11 10.94
C GLY A 20 -1.99 1.43 12.41
N ARG A 21 -3.02 2.00 13.03
CA ARG A 21 -3.08 2.22 14.47
C ARG A 21 -4.30 1.53 15.03
N THR A 22 -4.16 0.93 16.21
CA THR A 22 -5.28 0.30 16.92
C THR A 22 -6.43 1.30 17.10
N VAL A 23 -7.66 0.81 17.16
CA VAL A 23 -8.85 1.66 17.41
C VAL A 23 -9.12 1.93 18.88
N TYR A 24 -8.40 1.23 19.76
CA TYR A 24 -8.45 1.41 21.21
C TYR A 24 -7.16 2.07 21.72
N SER A 25 -7.27 2.71 22.89
CA SER A 25 -6.12 3.28 23.58
C SER A 25 -5.34 2.19 24.30
N GLN A 26 -4.01 2.27 24.27
CA GLN A 26 -3.15 1.71 25.29
C GLN A 26 -3.02 2.68 26.46
N GLY A 27 -3.01 2.15 27.67
CA GLY A 27 -2.98 2.93 28.92
C GLY A 27 -4.36 3.40 29.40
N ALA A 28 -4.37 4.06 30.56
CA ALA A 28 -5.59 4.59 31.16
C ALA A 28 -6.12 5.81 30.37
N LEU A 29 -7.43 5.85 30.14
CA LEU A 29 -8.09 7.00 29.48
C LEU A 29 -7.82 8.29 30.28
N GLY A 30 -7.43 9.35 29.58
CA GLY A 30 -7.10 10.65 30.19
C GLY A 30 -5.67 10.76 30.72
N SER A 31 -4.86 9.70 30.65
CA SER A 31 -3.42 9.80 30.95
C SER A 31 -2.69 10.56 29.83
N PRO A 32 -1.75 11.47 30.15
CA PRO A 32 -0.86 12.09 29.16
C PRO A 32 -0.01 11.08 28.36
N SER A 33 0.18 9.87 28.90
CA SER A 33 0.89 8.77 28.23
C SER A 33 -0.01 7.85 27.40
N ALA A 34 -1.32 8.10 27.36
CA ALA A 34 -2.26 7.30 26.59
C ALA A 34 -2.07 7.55 25.09
N GLY A 35 -2.16 6.49 24.28
CA GLY A 35 -2.01 6.55 22.83
C GLY A 35 -2.50 5.28 22.15
N ARG A 36 -2.40 5.20 20.82
CA ARG A 36 -2.79 4.01 20.05
C ARG A 36 -1.55 3.22 19.65
N ASP A 37 -1.57 1.90 19.82
CA ASP A 37 -0.49 1.03 19.38
C ASP A 37 -0.41 0.91 17.85
N HIS A 38 0.67 0.33 17.36
CA HIS A 38 0.83 -0.21 16.02
C HIS A 38 -0.22 -1.28 15.73
N HIS A 39 -0.81 -1.20 14.54
CA HIS A 39 -1.75 -2.19 14.03
C HIS A 39 -1.32 -2.59 12.62
N GLY A 40 -0.43 -3.57 12.54
CA GLY A 40 0.13 -4.05 11.26
C GLY A 40 -0.83 -4.91 10.43
N ARG A 41 -2.02 -5.23 10.94
CA ARG A 41 -2.97 -6.13 10.26
C ARG A 41 -3.68 -5.44 9.09
N CYS A 42 -4.04 -4.17 9.24
CA CYS A 42 -4.70 -3.40 8.19
C CYS A 42 -4.42 -1.91 8.33
N PHE A 43 -4.26 -1.26 7.18
CA PHE A 43 -4.12 0.17 7.02
C PHE A 43 -4.51 0.53 5.59
N SER A 44 -4.73 1.82 5.36
CA SER A 44 -5.10 2.34 4.05
C SER A 44 -3.97 3.16 3.47
N SER A 45 -3.81 3.05 2.16
CA SER A 45 -2.98 3.90 1.32
C SER A 45 -3.84 4.38 0.16
N TRP A 46 -3.49 5.51 -0.45
CA TRP A 46 -4.10 5.92 -1.71
C TRP A 46 -3.03 6.07 -2.79
N ILE A 47 -3.46 5.83 -4.02
CA ILE A 47 -2.64 5.92 -5.22
C ILE A 47 -3.45 6.60 -6.32
N ALA A 48 -2.80 7.42 -7.16
CA ALA A 48 -3.47 8.14 -8.24
C ALA A 48 -2.53 8.42 -9.41
N GLY A 49 -3.10 8.67 -10.59
CA GLY A 49 -2.36 8.92 -11.82
C GLY A 49 -1.70 7.65 -12.36
N GLY A 50 -0.92 7.77 -13.43
CA GLY A 50 -0.12 6.65 -13.97
C GLY A 50 -0.93 5.37 -14.18
N GLY A 51 -2.07 5.44 -14.89
CA GLY A 51 -2.88 4.26 -15.22
C GLY A 51 -3.71 3.65 -14.08
N ILE A 52 -3.91 4.35 -12.97
CA ILE A 52 -4.78 3.91 -11.86
C ILE A 52 -6.22 4.38 -12.05
N LYS A 53 -7.20 3.50 -11.79
CA LYS A 53 -8.64 3.83 -11.76
C LYS A 53 -8.92 4.95 -10.74
N ALA A 54 -9.58 6.01 -11.20
CA ALA A 54 -9.94 7.15 -10.35
C ALA A 54 -11.27 6.93 -9.61
N GLY A 55 -11.39 7.52 -8.42
CA GLY A 55 -12.66 7.56 -7.66
C GLY A 55 -13.14 6.19 -7.19
N TYR A 56 -12.19 5.32 -6.85
CA TYR A 56 -12.44 3.91 -6.54
C TYR A 56 -11.81 3.53 -5.21
N GLU A 57 -12.52 2.73 -4.42
CA GLU A 57 -12.03 2.11 -3.19
C GLU A 57 -11.83 0.62 -3.45
N TYR A 58 -10.72 0.06 -2.97
CA TYR A 58 -10.41 -1.36 -3.14
C TYR A 58 -10.03 -1.98 -1.81
N GLY A 59 -10.73 -3.06 -1.45
CA GLY A 59 -10.63 -3.70 -0.15
C GLY A 59 -11.55 -3.06 0.88
N GLN A 60 -11.87 -3.84 1.92
CA GLN A 60 -12.74 -3.40 3.00
C GLN A 60 -12.25 -3.95 4.34
N THR A 61 -12.39 -3.15 5.40
CA THR A 61 -12.20 -3.61 6.78
C THR A 61 -13.54 -3.80 7.49
N ASP A 62 -13.53 -4.50 8.62
CA ASP A 62 -14.67 -4.48 9.53
C ASP A 62 -15.00 -3.05 10.03
N GLU A 63 -16.15 -2.89 10.68
CA GLU A 63 -16.65 -1.61 11.20
C GLU A 63 -15.69 -0.94 12.20
N PHE A 64 -14.74 -1.69 12.74
CA PHE A 64 -13.74 -1.23 13.70
C PHE A 64 -12.37 -1.04 13.08
N ALA A 65 -12.23 -1.11 11.74
CA ALA A 65 -10.96 -1.03 11.04
C ALA A 65 -9.87 -1.95 11.65
N TYR A 66 -10.27 -3.12 12.16
CA TYR A 66 -9.40 -4.03 12.89
C TYR A 66 -9.00 -5.23 12.04
N ASN A 67 -9.91 -5.78 11.26
CA ASN A 67 -9.64 -6.87 10.31
C ASN A 67 -10.01 -6.49 8.89
N ILE A 68 -9.34 -7.10 7.93
CA ILE A 68 -9.71 -7.04 6.51
C ILE A 68 -10.83 -8.06 6.28
N VAL A 69 -11.91 -7.63 5.62
CA VAL A 69 -13.09 -8.46 5.33
C VAL A 69 -13.29 -8.70 3.84
N GLU A 70 -12.72 -7.85 2.98
CA GLU A 70 -12.81 -8.00 1.52
C GLU A 70 -11.52 -7.54 0.82
N ASN A 71 -11.16 -8.23 -0.28
CA ASN A 71 -10.08 -7.91 -1.22
C ASN A 71 -8.79 -7.39 -0.56
N PRO A 72 -8.10 -8.22 0.26
CA PRO A 72 -6.86 -7.81 0.90
C PRO A 72 -5.77 -7.51 -0.13
N VAL A 73 -4.98 -6.48 0.12
CA VAL A 73 -3.76 -6.17 -0.64
C VAL A 73 -2.58 -6.24 0.30
N HIS A 74 -1.67 -7.18 0.07
CA HIS A 74 -0.41 -7.19 0.81
C HIS A 74 0.50 -6.11 0.24
N ILE A 75 1.38 -5.51 1.07
CA ILE A 75 2.34 -4.48 0.63
C ILE A 75 3.25 -4.93 -0.53
N ARG A 76 3.41 -6.26 -0.71
CA ARG A 76 4.22 -6.83 -1.79
C ARG A 76 3.51 -6.72 -3.13
N ASP A 77 2.20 -6.91 -3.14
CA ASP A 77 1.34 -6.82 -4.31
C ASP A 77 1.16 -5.36 -4.71
N LEU A 78 1.04 -4.46 -3.72
CA LEU A 78 1.08 -3.02 -3.97
C LEU A 78 2.41 -2.60 -4.63
N ASN A 79 3.54 -3.06 -4.10
CA ASN A 79 4.85 -2.80 -4.70
C ASN A 79 5.00 -3.42 -6.10
N ALA A 80 4.50 -4.64 -6.31
CA ALA A 80 4.47 -5.26 -7.64
C ALA A 80 3.65 -4.42 -8.63
N THR A 81 2.51 -3.91 -8.20
CA THR A 81 1.62 -3.04 -8.99
C THR A 81 2.27 -1.71 -9.33
N ILE A 82 2.98 -1.10 -8.37
CA ILE A 82 3.75 0.14 -8.59
C ILE A 82 4.84 -0.11 -9.63
N LEU A 83 5.63 -1.19 -9.49
CA LEU A 83 6.68 -1.52 -10.46
C LEU A 83 6.10 -1.80 -11.86
N HIS A 84 4.96 -2.48 -11.93
CA HIS A 84 4.24 -2.71 -13.17
C HIS A 84 3.84 -1.40 -13.86
N GLN A 85 3.30 -0.42 -13.14
CA GLN A 85 2.97 0.90 -13.70
C GLN A 85 4.20 1.71 -14.14
N LEU A 86 5.37 1.41 -13.57
CA LEU A 86 6.65 1.96 -14.03
C LEU A 86 7.24 1.19 -15.23
N GLY A 87 6.56 0.17 -15.75
CA GLY A 87 7.05 -0.67 -16.85
C GLY A 87 8.14 -1.65 -16.43
N ILE A 88 8.25 -1.96 -15.14
CA ILE A 88 9.28 -2.82 -14.56
C ILE A 88 8.68 -4.17 -14.18
N ASP A 89 9.26 -5.25 -14.71
CA ASP A 89 8.98 -6.61 -14.28
C ASP A 89 9.59 -6.85 -12.88
N HIS A 90 8.72 -6.92 -11.87
CA HIS A 90 9.13 -7.05 -10.46
C HIS A 90 9.83 -8.39 -10.14
N GLU A 91 9.61 -9.44 -10.94
CA GLU A 91 10.27 -10.73 -10.73
C GLU A 91 11.73 -10.69 -11.18
N ARG A 92 12.02 -9.87 -12.18
CA ARG A 92 13.36 -9.72 -12.77
C ARG A 92 14.16 -8.58 -12.15
N PHE A 93 13.48 -7.59 -11.56
CA PHE A 93 14.10 -6.45 -10.91
C PHE A 93 14.75 -6.84 -9.58
N THR A 94 16.04 -7.16 -9.64
CA THR A 94 16.82 -7.61 -8.48
C THR A 94 18.04 -6.74 -8.22
N PHE A 95 18.45 -6.67 -6.96
CA PHE A 95 19.67 -6.00 -6.52
C PHE A 95 20.49 -6.92 -5.61
N LYS A 96 21.82 -6.72 -5.57
CA LYS A 96 22.71 -7.48 -4.68
C LYS A 96 22.69 -6.89 -3.28
N PHE A 97 22.31 -7.69 -2.28
CA PHE A 97 22.37 -7.31 -0.88
C PHE A 97 22.74 -8.51 -0.02
N ARG A 98 23.77 -8.36 0.82
CA ARG A 98 24.29 -9.41 1.70
C ARG A 98 24.55 -10.75 0.99
N GLY A 99 25.09 -10.70 -0.22
CA GLY A 99 25.44 -11.89 -1.03
C GLY A 99 24.27 -12.53 -1.78
N LEU A 100 23.04 -12.03 -1.63
CA LEU A 100 21.85 -12.56 -2.30
C LEU A 100 21.35 -11.59 -3.38
N SER A 101 20.71 -12.12 -4.42
CA SER A 101 19.85 -11.32 -5.30
C SER A 101 18.50 -11.12 -4.62
N GLN A 102 18.18 -9.90 -4.21
CA GLN A 102 16.91 -9.56 -3.56
C GLN A 102 15.96 -8.87 -4.53
N ARG A 103 14.66 -9.11 -4.36
CA ARG A 103 13.56 -8.41 -5.03
C ARG A 103 12.90 -7.44 -4.06
N LEU A 104 12.40 -6.30 -4.55
CA LEU A 104 11.62 -5.36 -3.74
C LEU A 104 10.29 -5.95 -3.24
N THR A 105 9.74 -6.93 -3.97
CA THR A 105 8.52 -7.65 -3.58
C THR A 105 8.78 -8.84 -2.67
N GLY A 106 10.04 -9.06 -2.25
CA GLY A 106 10.42 -10.13 -1.34
C GLY A 106 10.56 -11.51 -2.00
N VAL A 107 10.52 -12.55 -1.15
CA VAL A 107 10.76 -13.94 -1.56
C VAL A 107 9.49 -14.71 -1.88
N GLU A 108 8.39 -14.43 -1.20
CA GLU A 108 7.12 -15.08 -1.50
C GLU A 108 6.49 -14.46 -2.74
N GLU A 109 5.50 -15.15 -3.28
CA GLU A 109 4.79 -14.73 -4.48
C GLU A 109 4.12 -13.36 -4.27
N ALA A 110 4.15 -12.54 -5.31
CA ALA A 110 3.53 -11.23 -5.33
C ALA A 110 2.82 -11.06 -6.67
N HIS A 111 1.66 -10.40 -6.65
CA HIS A 111 0.81 -10.27 -7.82
C HIS A 111 0.50 -8.79 -8.09
N VAL A 112 0.40 -8.45 -9.37
CA VAL A 112 -0.15 -7.15 -9.78
C VAL A 112 -1.64 -7.13 -9.45
N VAL A 113 -2.09 -6.09 -8.75
CA VAL A 113 -3.50 -5.87 -8.42
C VAL A 113 -4.18 -5.25 -9.65
N ASN A 114 -4.53 -6.10 -10.62
CA ASN A 114 -5.11 -5.65 -11.90
C ASN A 114 -6.43 -4.90 -11.72
N ASP A 115 -7.18 -5.19 -10.66
CA ASP A 115 -8.50 -4.61 -10.42
C ASP A 115 -8.46 -3.09 -10.19
N ILE A 116 -7.32 -2.52 -9.80
CA ILE A 116 -7.15 -1.07 -9.59
C ILE A 116 -6.56 -0.33 -10.80
N LEU A 117 -6.19 -1.05 -11.86
CA LEU A 117 -5.62 -0.48 -13.09
C LEU A 117 -6.72 -0.10 -14.10
N SER A 118 -6.50 0.98 -14.86
CA SER A 118 -7.44 1.53 -15.87
C SER A 118 -7.43 0.77 -17.20
#